data_AF-A0A966WKG6-F1
#
_entry.id   AF-A0A966WKG6-F1
#
_cell.length_a   1.000
_cell.length_b   1.000
_cell.length_c   1.000
_cell.angle_alpha   90.00
_cell.angle_beta   90.00
_cell.angle_gamma   90.00
#
_symmetry.space_group_name_H-M   'P 1'
#
loop_
_entity.id
_entity.type
_entity.pdbx_description
1 polymer ?
#
loop_
_entity_poly.entity_id
_entity_poly.type
_entity_poly.pdbx_seq_one_letter_code
_entity_poly.pdbx_strand_id
1 'polypeptide(L)'
;MTYDATLPYPRDLVGYGRNPPHAHWPGGARIALQFVLNYEEGGENATLHGDAGSEQFLSEMFNPPSFADRHLTMEGIYEYGSRVGVWRILREFEKRGLPLTVF
;
A
#
# COMPACT_ATOMS: atom_id res chain seq x y z
N MET A 1 7.60 -32.66 -3.81
CA MET A 1 8.58 -31.90 -3.01
C MET A 1 8.52 -32.40 -1.58
N THR A 2 9.58 -33.01 -1.08
CA THR A 2 9.73 -33.42 0.32
C THR A 2 10.27 -32.24 1.11
N TYR A 3 9.53 -31.79 2.13
CA TYR A 3 10.01 -30.77 3.07
C TYR A 3 11.13 -31.36 3.93
N ASP A 4 12.35 -30.83 3.80
CA ASP A 4 13.49 -31.18 4.64
C ASP A 4 13.55 -30.23 5.84
N ALA A 5 13.16 -30.74 7.00
CA ALA A 5 13.10 -29.98 8.25
C ALA A 5 14.48 -29.63 8.83
N THR A 6 15.58 -30.10 8.22
CA THR A 6 16.95 -29.87 8.69
C THR A 6 17.65 -28.69 7.99
N LEU A 7 17.07 -28.17 6.90
CA LEU A 7 17.60 -26.99 6.23
C LEU A 7 17.39 -25.72 7.07
N PRO A 8 18.32 -24.75 7.02
CA PRO A 8 18.12 -23.44 7.64
C PRO A 8 16.82 -22.81 7.15
N TYR A 9 15.92 -22.48 8.08
CA TYR A 9 14.63 -21.90 7.74
C TYR A 9 14.74 -20.37 7.63
N PRO A 10 14.55 -19.76 6.45
CA PRO A 10 14.92 -18.36 6.19
C PRO A 10 13.90 -17.34 6.73
N ARG A 11 13.00 -17.77 7.61
CA ARG A 11 11.95 -16.91 8.19
C ARG A 11 12.03 -16.99 9.69
N ASP A 12 12.08 -15.84 10.33
CA ASP A 12 11.77 -15.75 11.74
C ASP A 12 10.25 -15.83 11.93
N LEU A 13 9.77 -16.99 12.40
CA LEU A 13 8.36 -17.18 12.79
C LEU A 13 8.13 -16.92 14.28
N VAL A 14 9.19 -16.74 15.05
CA VAL A 14 9.13 -16.59 16.51
C VAL A 14 8.95 -15.13 16.88
N GLY A 15 9.73 -14.23 16.27
CA GLY A 15 9.78 -12.83 16.62
C GLY A 15 10.03 -12.65 18.12
N TYR A 16 9.23 -11.79 18.77
CA TYR A 16 9.34 -11.56 20.22
C TYR A 16 8.72 -12.65 21.10
N GLY A 17 8.04 -13.65 20.53
CA GLY A 17 7.35 -14.70 21.29
C GLY A 17 6.34 -14.14 22.31
N ARG A 18 6.24 -14.76 23.48
CA ARG A 18 5.22 -14.45 24.51
C ARG A 18 5.39 -13.08 25.17
N ASN A 19 6.61 -12.52 25.17
CA ASN A 19 6.97 -11.35 25.97
C ASN A 19 7.55 -10.24 25.08
N PRO A 20 6.71 -9.51 24.33
CA PRO A 20 7.17 -8.36 23.56
C PRO A 20 7.73 -7.26 24.47
N PRO A 21 8.75 -6.51 24.01
CA PRO A 21 9.30 -5.41 24.78
C PRO A 21 8.26 -4.31 24.99
N HIS A 22 8.34 -3.61 26.11
CA HIS A 22 7.53 -2.43 26.33
C HIS A 22 8.03 -1.29 25.43
N ALA A 23 7.15 -0.71 24.61
CA ALA A 23 7.56 0.22 23.55
C ALA A 23 7.99 1.61 24.03
N HIS A 24 7.62 2.00 25.26
CA HIS A 24 7.99 3.28 25.88
C HIS A 24 7.74 4.51 24.97
N TRP A 25 6.55 4.56 24.35
CA TRP A 25 6.19 5.66 23.47
C TRP A 25 6.25 7.03 24.17
N PRO A 26 6.61 8.11 23.46
CA PRO A 26 6.65 9.45 24.02
C PRO A 26 5.37 9.84 24.76
N GLY A 27 5.50 10.57 25.87
CA GLY A 27 4.36 11.00 26.68
C GLY A 27 3.62 9.87 27.40
N GLY A 28 4.15 8.64 27.43
CA GLY A 28 3.47 7.49 28.02
C GLY A 28 2.27 7.00 27.19
N ALA A 29 2.28 7.25 25.87
CA ALA A 29 1.20 6.85 25.00
C ALA A 29 1.00 5.32 25.00
N ARG A 30 -0.26 4.88 25.05
CA ARG A 30 -0.62 3.45 25.07
C ARG A 30 -0.59 2.81 23.68
N ILE A 31 -0.65 3.62 22.64
CA ILE A 31 -0.62 3.23 21.23
C ILE A 31 0.06 4.34 20.43
N ALA A 32 0.83 3.95 19.41
CA ALA A 32 1.30 4.84 18.36
C ALA A 32 0.46 4.60 17.11
N LEU A 33 -0.16 5.64 16.56
CA LEU A 33 -0.90 5.59 15.30
C LEU A 33 -0.03 6.21 14.19
N GLN A 34 0.14 5.50 13.09
CA GLN A 34 0.90 5.97 11.93
C GLN A 34 0.01 5.84 10.69
N PHE A 35 -0.38 6.97 10.12
CA PHE A 35 -1.16 7.03 8.88
C PHE A 35 -0.23 7.03 7.67
N VAL A 36 -0.37 6.04 6.79
CA VAL A 36 0.33 5.96 5.53
C VAL A 36 -0.61 6.39 4.41
N LEU A 37 -0.16 7.29 3.55
CA LEU A 37 -0.81 7.64 2.29
C LEU A 37 0.07 7.13 1.16
N ASN A 38 -0.33 6.02 0.53
CA ASN A 38 0.33 5.58 -0.70
C ASN A 38 -0.01 6.56 -1.82
N TYR A 39 0.98 6.91 -2.63
CA TYR A 39 0.80 7.68 -3.85
C TYR A 39 1.36 6.87 -5.03
N GLU A 40 0.49 6.06 -5.62
CA GLU A 40 0.84 5.07 -6.65
C GLU A 40 0.33 5.49 -8.03
N GLU A 41 -0.57 6.47 -8.08
CA GLU A 41 -1.29 6.87 -9.27
C GLU A 41 -0.39 7.57 -10.29
N GLY A 42 -0.26 6.95 -11.46
CA GLY A 42 0.72 7.28 -12.51
C GLY A 42 1.95 6.35 -12.52
N GLY A 43 2.03 5.40 -11.59
CA GLY A 43 3.09 4.38 -11.50
C GLY A 43 2.58 2.95 -11.59
N GLU A 44 1.27 2.74 -11.78
CA GLU A 44 0.65 1.44 -11.98
C GLU A 44 1.02 0.78 -13.31
N ASN A 45 0.65 -0.49 -13.49
CA ASN A 45 0.91 -1.17 -14.75
C ASN A 45 0.15 -0.49 -15.90
N ALA A 46 0.90 -0.02 -16.90
CA ALA A 46 0.33 0.56 -18.10
C ALA A 46 1.21 0.24 -19.30
N THR A 47 0.58 -0.06 -20.44
CA THR A 47 1.31 -0.24 -21.70
C THR A 47 2.08 1.02 -22.12
N LEU A 48 1.64 2.20 -21.66
CA LEU A 48 2.37 3.47 -21.81
C LEU A 48 3.69 3.52 -21.03
N HIS A 49 3.83 2.73 -19.96
CA HIS A 49 5.05 2.58 -19.17
C HIS A 49 5.98 1.48 -19.71
N GLY A 50 5.53 0.73 -20.73
CA GLY A 50 6.25 -0.41 -21.30
C GLY A 50 5.87 -1.76 -20.71
N ASP A 51 4.84 -1.81 -19.86
CA ASP A 51 4.35 -3.05 -19.27
C ASP A 51 3.60 -3.91 -20.30
N ALA A 52 3.58 -5.22 -20.07
CA ALA A 52 2.94 -6.17 -20.97
C ALA A 52 1.40 -6.04 -20.99
N GLY A 53 0.80 -5.41 -19.97
CA GLY A 53 -0.64 -5.17 -19.94
C GLY A 53 -1.08 -4.17 -18.88
N SER A 54 -2.37 -3.86 -18.89
CA SER A 54 -3.01 -2.90 -17.99
C SER A 54 -3.11 -3.41 -16.54
N GLU A 55 -3.17 -2.47 -15.61
CA GLU A 55 -3.41 -2.71 -14.18
C GLU A 55 -4.69 -3.51 -13.89
N GLN A 56 -4.64 -4.30 -12.82
CA GLN A 56 -5.72 -5.16 -12.37
C GLN A 56 -6.11 -4.95 -10.90
N PHE A 57 -5.24 -4.36 -10.10
CA PHE A 57 -5.36 -4.33 -8.64
C PHE A 57 -5.93 -3.00 -8.11
N LEU A 58 -6.38 -3.03 -6.86
CA LEU A 58 -6.87 -1.89 -6.05
C LEU A 58 -7.69 -0.83 -6.80
N SER A 59 -8.67 -1.27 -7.59
CA SER A 59 -9.62 -0.39 -8.27
C SER A 59 -11.06 -0.72 -7.88
N GLU A 60 -12.00 0.11 -8.33
CA GLU A 60 -13.44 -0.14 -8.17
C GLU A 60 -13.94 -1.33 -9.02
N MET A 61 -13.09 -1.85 -9.92
CA MET A 61 -13.41 -2.99 -10.76
C MET A 61 -13.12 -4.28 -9.98
N PHE A 62 -14.12 -5.14 -9.85
CA PHE A 62 -13.94 -6.43 -9.19
C PHE A 62 -13.22 -7.42 -10.13
N ASN A 63 -11.93 -7.66 -9.89
CA ASN A 63 -11.08 -8.60 -10.62
C ASN A 63 -11.07 -8.39 -12.17
N PRO A 64 -10.69 -7.19 -12.64
CA PRO A 64 -10.60 -6.92 -14.07
C PRO A 64 -9.49 -7.76 -14.73
N PRO A 65 -9.68 -8.20 -15.98
CA PRO A 65 -8.58 -8.78 -16.74
C PRO A 65 -7.52 -7.72 -17.06
N SER A 66 -6.28 -8.16 -17.26
CA SER A 66 -5.24 -7.34 -17.89
C SER A 66 -5.38 -7.41 -19.40
N PHE A 67 -5.21 -6.27 -20.06
CA PHE A 67 -5.19 -6.17 -21.52
C PHE A 67 -3.80 -5.78 -22.00
N ALA A 68 -3.32 -6.38 -23.09
CA ALA A 68 -2.11 -5.93 -23.79
C ALA A 68 -2.36 -4.65 -24.62
N ASP A 69 -3.17 -3.75 -24.06
CA ASP A 69 -3.55 -2.43 -24.58
C ASP A 69 -3.97 -1.56 -23.38
N ARG A 70 -4.30 -0.30 -23.63
CA ARG A 70 -4.82 0.62 -22.61
C ARG A 70 -6.18 0.17 -22.12
N HIS A 71 -6.34 0.14 -20.80
CA HIS A 71 -7.62 -0.06 -20.15
C HIS A 71 -8.12 1.30 -19.62
N LEU A 72 -8.78 2.07 -20.49
CA LEU A 72 -9.13 3.47 -20.20
C LEU A 72 -10.00 3.66 -18.94
N THR A 73 -10.84 2.68 -18.61
CA THR A 73 -11.62 2.71 -17.36
C THR A 73 -10.71 2.59 -16.14
N MET A 74 -9.70 1.71 -16.18
CA MET A 74 -8.72 1.54 -15.11
C MET A 74 -7.88 2.81 -14.94
N GLU A 75 -7.35 3.35 -16.03
CA GLU A 75 -6.55 4.59 -16.00
C GLU A 75 -7.36 5.75 -15.40
N GLY A 76 -8.63 5.92 -15.80
CA GLY A 76 -9.50 6.95 -15.23
C GLY A 76 -9.76 6.79 -13.73
N ILE A 77 -9.76 5.54 -13.21
CA ILE A 77 -9.87 5.28 -11.77
C ILE A 77 -8.60 5.72 -11.05
N TYR A 78 -7.42 5.36 -11.55
CA TYR A 78 -6.14 5.78 -11.00
C TYR A 78 -5.96 7.31 -11.09
N GLU A 79 -6.32 7.92 -12.21
CA GLU A 79 -6.30 9.38 -12.37
C GLU A 79 -7.14 10.11 -11.31
N TYR A 80 -8.22 9.51 -10.80
CA TYR A 80 -9.00 10.14 -9.73
C TYR A 80 -8.17 10.37 -8.46
N GLY A 81 -7.32 9.41 -8.10
CA GLY A 81 -6.46 9.48 -6.92
C GLY A 81 -5.53 10.68 -6.95
N SER A 82 -4.75 10.82 -8.02
CA SER A 82 -3.81 11.94 -8.22
C SER A 82 -4.50 13.29 -8.46
N ARG A 83 -5.65 13.31 -9.14
CA ARG A 83 -6.35 14.56 -9.49
C ARG A 83 -7.22 15.10 -8.37
N VAL A 84 -7.86 14.23 -7.58
CA VAL A 84 -8.92 14.60 -6.64
C VAL A 84 -8.72 13.97 -5.26
N GLY A 85 -8.44 12.67 -5.19
CA GLY A 85 -8.34 11.89 -3.96
C GLY A 85 -7.30 12.45 -2.99
N VAL A 86 -6.07 12.61 -3.47
CA VAL A 86 -4.92 13.07 -2.68
C VAL A 86 -5.21 14.40 -1.98
N TRP A 87 -5.77 15.38 -2.70
CA TRP A 87 -6.06 16.70 -2.13
C TRP A 87 -7.16 16.66 -1.08
N ARG A 88 -8.14 15.76 -1.22
CA ARG A 88 -9.19 15.58 -0.21
C ARG A 88 -8.60 15.03 1.08
N ILE A 89 -7.70 14.07 0.99
CA ILE A 89 -7.04 13.45 2.15
C ILE A 89 -6.13 14.48 2.84
N LEU A 90 -5.24 15.14 2.08
CA LEU A 90 -4.30 16.11 2.63
C LEU A 90 -5.00 17.24 3.40
N ARG A 91 -6.11 17.78 2.85
CA ARG A 91 -6.91 18.81 3.54
C ARG A 91 -7.47 18.33 4.88
N GLU A 92 -7.86 17.07 5.00
CA GLU A 92 -8.42 16.55 6.25
C GLU A 92 -7.36 16.38 7.34
N PHE A 93 -6.15 15.96 6.96
CA PHE A 93 -5.01 15.87 7.88
C PHE A 93 -4.51 17.25 8.31
N GLU A 94 -4.38 18.18 7.37
CA GLU A 94 -4.00 19.57 7.63
C GLU A 94 -4.99 20.24 8.59
N LYS A 95 -6.29 20.12 8.32
CA LYS A 95 -7.37 20.66 9.17
C LYS A 95 -7.27 20.17 10.62
N ARG A 96 -6.80 18.93 10.83
CA ARG A 96 -6.68 18.32 12.17
C ARG A 96 -5.29 18.49 12.78
N GLY A 97 -4.34 19.09 12.05
CA GLY A 97 -2.94 19.19 12.49
C GLY A 97 -2.28 17.82 12.72
N LEU A 98 -2.70 16.79 11.96
CA LEU A 98 -2.18 15.43 12.10
C LEU A 98 -1.11 15.14 11.05
N PRO A 99 0.00 14.46 11.40
CA PRO A 99 0.98 14.02 10.44
C PRO A 99 0.53 12.74 9.71
N LEU A 100 1.09 12.54 8.52
CA LEU A 100 1.07 11.28 7.78
C LEU A 100 2.43 11.03 7.15
N THR A 101 2.67 9.81 6.70
CA THR A 101 3.85 9.43 5.90
C THR A 101 3.39 9.04 4.52
N VAL A 102 4.04 9.59 3.49
CA VAL A 102 3.77 9.22 2.09
C VAL A 102 4.65 8.03 1.73
N PHE A 103 4.07 7.04 1.06
CA PHE A 103 4.77 5.95 0.40
C PHE A 103 4.79 6.20 -1.09
#